data_AF-A0A7R7T7I0-F1
#
_entry.id   AF-A0A7R7T7I0-F1
#
_cell.length_a   1.000
_cell.length_b   1.000
_cell.length_c   1.000
_cell.angle_alpha   90.00
_cell.angle_beta   90.00
_cell.angle_gamma   90.00
#
_symmetry.space_group_name_H-M   'P 1'
#
loop_
_entity.id
_entity.type
_entity.pdbx_description
1 polymer ?
#
loop_
_entity_poly.entity_id
_entity_poly.type
_entity_poly.pdbx_seq_one_letter_code
_entity_poly.pdbx_strand_id
1 'polypeptide(L)'
;MKKRSVSIAGHQTSISIEEPFWQALRTIAASRGQSLAGLIAAIDGERQAETNLSSAIRLAVLAWYQAKLHPDGTEAPRSVNSE
;
A
#
# COMPACT_ATOMS: atom_id res chain seq x y z
N MET A 1 -6.67 15.64 0.05
CA MET A 1 -6.29 14.44 -0.74
C MET A 1 -6.51 14.73 -2.21
N LYS A 2 -5.62 14.27 -3.11
CA LYS A 2 -5.75 14.56 -4.56
C LYS A 2 -6.34 13.35 -5.26
N LYS A 3 -7.41 13.57 -6.04
CA LYS A 3 -7.97 12.57 -6.96
C LYS A 3 -7.05 12.47 -8.17
N ARG A 4 -6.61 11.27 -8.51
CA ARG A 4 -5.87 10.98 -9.75
C ARG A 4 -6.56 9.86 -10.51
N SER A 5 -6.53 9.98 -11.83
CA SER A 5 -7.03 8.95 -12.72
C SER A 5 -5.87 8.07 -13.18
N VAL A 6 -6.00 6.76 -13.02
CA VAL A 6 -5.01 5.77 -13.43
C VAL A 6 -5.69 4.71 -14.28
N SER A 7 -5.05 4.32 -15.37
CA SER A 7 -5.52 3.21 -16.19
C SER A 7 -5.03 1.90 -15.57
N ILE A 8 -5.97 1.06 -15.16
CA ILE A 8 -5.74 -0.24 -14.54
C ILE A 8 -6.52 -1.28 -15.34
N ALA A 9 -5.86 -2.33 -15.84
CA ALA A 9 -6.50 -3.40 -16.62
C ALA A 9 -7.41 -2.88 -17.77
N GLY A 10 -6.97 -1.83 -18.47
CA GLY A 10 -7.72 -1.22 -19.58
C GLY A 10 -8.87 -0.29 -19.17
N HIS A 11 -9.18 -0.17 -17.88
CA HIS A 11 -10.23 0.70 -17.36
C HIS A 11 -9.66 1.90 -16.62
N GLN A 12 -10.32 3.05 -16.73
CA GLN A 12 -9.93 4.25 -16.02
C GLN A 12 -10.47 4.22 -14.59
N THR A 13 -9.56 4.14 -13.61
CA THR A 13 -9.91 4.10 -12.19
C THR A 13 -9.49 5.41 -11.53
N SER A 14 -10.44 6.05 -10.86
CA SER A 14 -10.21 7.27 -10.09
C SER A 14 -9.91 6.95 -8.63
N ILE A 15 -8.76 7.41 -8.13
CA ILE A 15 -8.26 7.11 -6.78
C ILE A 15 -7.98 8.43 -6.05
N SER A 16 -8.46 8.55 -4.82
CA SER A 16 -8.26 9.73 -3.96
C SER A 16 -7.51 9.35 -2.70
N ILE A 17 -6.21 9.65 -2.69
CA ILE A 17 -5.31 9.42 -1.55
C ILE A 17 -4.37 10.63 -1.36
N GLU A 18 -3.65 10.64 -0.26
CA GLU A 18 -2.68 11.65 0.12
C GLU A 18 -1.40 11.54 -0.74
N GLU A 19 -0.71 12.66 -0.97
CA GLU A 19 0.53 12.68 -1.78
C GLU A 19 1.62 11.74 -1.25
N PRO A 20 1.84 11.62 0.08
CA PRO A 20 2.82 10.66 0.61
C PRO A 20 2.53 9.22 0.21
N PHE A 21 1.26 8.79 0.12
CA PHE A 21 0.92 7.45 -0.36
C PHE A 21 1.23 7.28 -1.85
N TRP A 22 1.01 8.31 -2.66
CA TRP A 22 1.42 8.27 -4.08
C TRP A 22 2.94 8.14 -4.24
N GLN A 23 3.72 8.83 -3.42
CA GLN A 23 5.18 8.70 -3.41
C GLN A 23 5.62 7.31 -2.95
N ALA A 24 5.02 6.81 -1.86
CA ALA A 24 5.28 5.46 -1.36
C ALA A 24 4.97 4.39 -2.41
N LEU A 25 3.84 4.47 -3.12
CA LEU A 25 3.51 3.54 -4.20
C LEU A 25 4.57 3.54 -5.30
N ARG A 26 5.10 4.71 -5.68
CA ARG A 26 6.21 4.79 -6.66
C ARG A 26 7.47 4.09 -6.14
N THR A 27 7.81 4.31 -4.87
CA THR A 27 8.95 3.63 -4.23
C THR A 27 8.76 2.11 -4.18
N ILE A 28 7.58 1.64 -3.80
CA ILE A 28 7.26 0.20 -3.75
C ILE A 28 7.35 -0.41 -5.14
N ALA A 29 6.71 0.23 -6.13
CA ALA A 29 6.72 -0.24 -7.52
C ALA A 29 8.15 -0.35 -8.06
N ALA A 30 8.99 0.67 -7.85
CA ALA A 30 10.41 0.63 -8.21
C ALA A 30 11.16 -0.49 -7.49
N SER A 31 10.93 -0.69 -6.18
CA SER A 31 11.59 -1.75 -5.41
C SER A 31 11.22 -3.17 -5.86
N ARG A 32 10.04 -3.34 -6.46
CA ARG A 32 9.53 -4.62 -6.98
C ARG A 32 9.80 -4.80 -8.48
N GLY A 33 10.39 -3.81 -9.16
CA GLY A 33 10.56 -3.83 -10.62
C GLY A 33 9.23 -3.81 -11.39
N GLN A 34 8.17 -3.27 -10.79
CA GLN A 34 6.82 -3.22 -11.37
C GLN A 34 6.45 -1.80 -11.79
N SER A 35 5.53 -1.65 -12.74
CA SER A 35 4.93 -0.35 -13.03
C SER A 35 3.98 0.08 -11.91
N LEU A 36 3.78 1.39 -11.72
CA LEU A 36 2.82 1.90 -10.74
C LEU A 36 1.41 1.35 -10.99
N ALA A 37 0.98 1.31 -12.25
CA ALA A 37 -0.32 0.75 -12.63
C ALA A 37 -0.41 -0.76 -12.33
N GLY A 38 0.67 -1.52 -12.55
CA GLY A 38 0.73 -2.95 -12.24
C GLY A 38 0.64 -3.22 -10.74
N LEU A 39 1.34 -2.42 -9.92
CA LEU A 39 1.22 -2.52 -8.45
C LEU A 39 -0.21 -2.21 -7.99
N ILE A 40 -0.83 -1.15 -8.51
CA ILE A 40 -2.20 -0.81 -8.13
C ILE A 40 -3.18 -1.91 -8.60
N ALA A 41 -2.98 -2.49 -9.78
CA ALA A 41 -3.78 -3.62 -10.27
C ALA A 41 -3.67 -4.85 -9.35
N ALA A 42 -2.46 -5.17 -8.86
CA ALA A 42 -2.25 -6.27 -7.92
C ALA A 42 -2.98 -6.01 -6.59
N ILE A 43 -2.85 -4.80 -6.03
CA ILE A 43 -3.59 -4.40 -4.82
C ILE A 43 -5.10 -4.47 -5.06
N ASP A 44 -5.57 -4.05 -6.24
CA ASP A 44 -6.98 -4.16 -6.63
C ASP A 44 -7.42 -5.64 -6.65
N GLY A 45 -6.64 -6.54 -7.25
CA GLY A 45 -6.96 -7.97 -7.30
C GLY A 45 -6.92 -8.71 -5.96
N GLU A 46 -6.06 -8.29 -5.02
CA GLU A 46 -5.86 -8.95 -3.72
C GLU A 46 -6.78 -8.41 -2.61
N ARG A 47 -7.42 -7.25 -2.81
CA ARG A 47 -8.27 -6.64 -1.78
C ARG A 47 -9.54 -7.46 -1.54
N GLN A 48 -10.05 -7.40 -0.30
CA GLN A 48 -11.39 -7.89 0.01
C GLN A 48 -12.44 -7.09 -0.76
N ALA A 49 -13.49 -7.74 -1.26
CA ALA A 49 -14.50 -7.12 -2.13
C ALA A 49 -15.17 -5.88 -1.51
N GLU A 50 -15.32 -5.84 -0.19
CA GLU A 50 -15.94 -4.73 0.54
C GLU A 50 -14.98 -3.55 0.77
N THR A 51 -13.68 -3.75 0.57
CA THR A 51 -12.67 -2.70 0.77
C THR A 51 -12.52 -1.86 -0.49
N ASN A 52 -12.73 -0.55 -0.37
CA ASN A 52 -12.46 0.37 -1.49
C ASN A 52 -10.94 0.42 -1.79
N LEU A 53 -10.59 0.65 -3.07
CA LEU A 53 -9.20 0.65 -3.51
C LEU A 53 -8.31 1.68 -2.79
N SER A 54 -8.88 2.83 -2.39
CA SER A 54 -8.11 3.85 -1.67
C SER A 54 -7.67 3.36 -0.29
N SER A 55 -8.56 2.67 0.44
CA SER A 55 -8.24 2.04 1.73
C SER A 55 -7.27 0.88 1.55
N ALA A 56 -7.48 0.02 0.54
CA ALA A 56 -6.58 -1.09 0.23
C ALA A 56 -5.14 -0.61 -0.04
N ILE A 57 -4.99 0.49 -0.80
CA ILE A 57 -3.69 1.12 -1.06
C ILE A 57 -3.00 1.57 0.22
N ARG A 58 -3.71 2.27 1.12
CA ARG A 58 -3.10 2.76 2.37
C ARG A 58 -2.61 1.60 3.23
N LEU A 59 -3.40 0.54 3.34
CA LEU A 59 -3.04 -0.67 4.10
C LEU A 59 -1.84 -1.39 3.47
N ALA A 60 -1.82 -1.54 2.14
CA ALA A 60 -0.70 -2.16 1.43
C ALA A 60 0.62 -1.38 1.62
N VAL A 61 0.56 -0.05 1.57
CA VAL A 61 1.73 0.81 1.84
C VAL A 61 2.21 0.66 3.28
N LEU A 62 1.28 0.71 4.26
CA LEU A 62 1.62 0.53 5.67
C LEU A 62 2.29 -0.82 5.94
N ALA A 63 1.69 -1.90 5.45
CA ALA A 63 2.21 -3.26 5.60
C ALA A 63 3.62 -3.40 5.02
N TRP A 64 3.89 -2.81 3.85
CA TRP A 64 5.21 -2.86 3.23
C TRP A 64 6.29 -2.16 4.06
N TYR A 65 5.99 -0.99 4.63
CA TYR A 65 6.94 -0.30 5.52
C TYR A 65 7.12 -1.03 6.85
N GLN A 66 6.04 -1.58 7.44
CA GLN A 66 6.14 -2.37 8.66
C GLN A 66 7.01 -3.62 8.47
N ALA A 67 6.85 -4.34 7.36
CA ALA A 67 7.68 -5.50 7.03
C ALA A 67 9.16 -5.14 6.85
N LYS A 68 9.47 -3.90 6.42
CA LYS A 68 10.86 -3.42 6.33
C LYS A 68 11.46 -3.03 7.67
N LEU A 69 10.63 -2.58 8.61
CA LEU A 69 11.06 -2.24 9.97
C LEU A 69 11.23 -3.49 10.85
N HIS A 70 10.53 -4.57 10.50
CA HIS A 70 10.61 -5.87 11.17
C HIS A 70 10.97 -6.98 10.16
N PRO A 71 12.22 -7.00 9.65
CA PRO A 71 12.64 -7.98 8.65
C PRO A 71 12.69 -9.41 9.21
N ASP A 72 12.91 -9.56 10.51
CA ASP A 72 12.78 -10.81 11.25
C ASP A 72 11.50 -10.72 12.08
N GLY A 73 10.64 -11.75 12.06
CA GLY A 73 9.40 -11.83 12.84
C GLY A 73 9.57 -11.88 14.36
N THR A 74 10.51 -11.10 14.92
CA THR A 74 10.67 -10.90 16.35
C THR A 74 9.68 -9.85 16.78
N GLU A 75 8.50 -10.32 17.16
CA GLU A 75 7.65 -9.65 18.13
C GLU A 75 8.55 -9.09 19.25
N ALA A 76 8.69 -7.77 19.32
CA ALA A 76 9.30 -7.17 20.49
C ALA A 76 8.37 -7.54 21.66
N PRO A 77 8.85 -8.27 22.69
CA PRO A 77 8.04 -8.45 23.88
C PRO A 77 7.75 -7.04 24.39
N ARG A 78 6.47 -6.70 24.50
CA ARG A 78 6.04 -5.55 25.31
C ARG A 78 6.64 -5.81 26.69
N SER A 79 7.71 -5.09 27.03
CA SER A 79 8.07 -4.90 28.42
C SER A 79 6.88 -4.19 29.06
N VAL A 80 6.04 -4.99 29.70
CA VAL A 80 5.19 -4.56 30.79
C VAL A 80 6.14 -3.97 31.84
N ASN A 81 6.34 -2.65 31.79
CA ASN A 81 6.82 -1.95 32.96
C ASN A 81 5.63 -1.79 33.87
N SER A 82 5.49 -2.79 34.74
CA SER A 82 4.83 -2.64 36.03
C SER A 82 5.62 -1.63 36.84
N GLU A 83 4.99 -0.50 37.18
CA GLU A 83 5.12 0.20 38.46
C GLU A 83 3.94 1.17 38.62
#